data_AF-A0A497M8X3-F1
#
_entry.id   AF-A0A497M8X3-F1
#
_cell.length_a   1.000
_cell.length_b   1.000
_cell.length_c   1.000
_cell.angle_alpha   90.00
_cell.angle_beta   90.00
_cell.angle_gamma   90.00
#
_symmetry.space_group_name_H-M   'P 1'
#
loop_
_entity.id
_entity.type
_entity.pdbx_description
1 polymer ?
#
loop_
_entity_poly.entity_id
_entity_poly.type
_entity_poly.pdbx_seq_one_letter_code
_entity_poly.pdbx_strand_id
1 'polypeptide(L)'
;YLRVFLARSDPALNYGLFSAVLLVKFALSKIFKLSSKVGLEIFPIIGAGSLPFRGHLTPQNIINFIEEYAGVRTVTIQSALKYDFSKEKTVQTINILNRELPRKSPISVDEKEERLFKNLIRIFASAYQSKIKMLSGIINYIASFVPARRARKLHIGLFGYSRKIGRIKLPRAIPFTAALYSLGLPPELMGVRALINLKENEWKTFENYYLNWKKDLAFASQFLNMENLNCLLSDQELEEITKHFGLKETIRELITDLEEFESLTGIKLGPRNFTHRKHRNFTSNVLISLAEGKDREVTKYIIEAGKVRCSLG
;
A
#
# COMPACT_ATOMS: atom_id res chain seq x y z
N TYR A 1 -14.53 -7.35 -28.48
CA TYR A 1 -13.85 -6.59 -27.41
C TYR A 1 -13.06 -7.55 -26.52
N LEU A 2 -12.12 -7.04 -25.71
CA LEU A 2 -11.37 -7.80 -24.69
C LEU A 2 -11.52 -7.12 -23.31
N ARG A 3 -11.45 -7.89 -22.22
CA ARG A 3 -11.33 -7.34 -20.86
C ARG A 3 -10.05 -7.85 -20.21
N VAL A 4 -9.34 -6.96 -19.53
CA VAL A 4 -8.06 -7.26 -18.87
C VAL A 4 -8.16 -6.86 -17.42
N PHE A 5 -7.77 -7.73 -16.49
CA PHE A 5 -7.77 -7.43 -15.06
C PHE A 5 -6.37 -7.06 -14.58
N LEU A 6 -6.25 -5.89 -13.95
CA LEU A 6 -5.03 -5.35 -13.37
C LEU A 6 -5.15 -5.36 -11.84
N ALA A 7 -4.32 -6.16 -11.17
CA ALA A 7 -4.26 -6.18 -9.71
C ALA A 7 -3.46 -4.97 -9.19
N ARG A 8 -3.93 -4.30 -8.13
CA ARG A 8 -3.12 -3.32 -7.37
C ARG A 8 -2.41 -3.94 -6.17
N SER A 9 -3.12 -4.82 -5.46
CA SER A 9 -2.67 -5.33 -4.17
C SER A 9 -1.46 -6.26 -4.26
N ASP A 10 -1.46 -7.22 -5.18
CA ASP A 10 -0.35 -8.18 -5.32
C ASP A 10 0.93 -7.54 -5.88
N PRO A 11 0.89 -6.65 -6.89
CA PRO A 11 2.10 -5.93 -7.29
C PRO A 11 2.64 -5.03 -6.17
N ALA A 12 1.78 -4.37 -5.39
CA ALA A 12 2.24 -3.54 -4.26
C ALA A 12 2.93 -4.40 -3.20
N LEU A 13 2.35 -5.54 -2.84
CA LEU A 13 2.95 -6.51 -1.91
C LEU A 13 4.35 -6.97 -2.36
N ASN A 14 4.55 -7.17 -3.67
CA ASN A 14 5.80 -7.72 -4.19
C ASN A 14 6.85 -6.66 -4.52
N TYR A 15 6.44 -5.45 -4.91
CA TYR A 15 7.32 -4.43 -5.49
C TYR A 15 7.20 -3.05 -4.85
N GLY A 16 6.35 -2.88 -3.84
CA GLY A 16 6.10 -1.61 -3.17
C GLY A 16 5.06 -0.74 -3.88
N LEU A 17 4.60 0.31 -3.18
CA LEU A 17 3.53 1.19 -3.64
C LEU A 17 3.86 1.83 -4.99
N PHE A 18 5.01 2.51 -5.06
CA PHE A 18 5.44 3.30 -6.22
C PHE A 18 5.53 2.45 -7.48
N SER A 19 6.26 1.34 -7.41
CA SER A 19 6.39 0.37 -8.52
C SER A 19 5.04 -0.13 -8.99
N ALA A 20 4.14 -0.46 -8.06
CA ALA A 20 2.84 -1.02 -8.39
C ALA A 20 1.89 -0.01 -9.05
N VAL A 21 2.01 1.29 -8.76
CA VAL A 21 1.24 2.33 -9.46
C VAL A 21 1.81 2.52 -10.86
N LEU A 22 3.14 2.67 -10.98
CA LEU A 22 3.81 2.84 -12.27
C LEU A 22 3.55 1.65 -13.21
N LEU A 23 3.56 0.42 -12.71
CA LEU A 23 3.22 -0.78 -13.49
C LEU A 23 1.80 -0.73 -14.06
N VAL A 24 0.82 -0.25 -13.28
CA VAL A 24 -0.56 -0.10 -13.77
C VAL A 24 -0.64 1.00 -14.83
N LYS A 25 0.02 2.14 -14.64
CA LYS A 25 0.07 3.21 -15.66
C LYS A 25 0.69 2.72 -16.96
N PHE A 26 1.81 2.01 -16.86
CA PHE A 26 2.47 1.42 -18.00
C PHE A 26 1.59 0.39 -18.72
N ALA A 27 0.90 -0.48 -17.97
CA ALA A 27 -0.03 -1.45 -18.54
C ALA A 27 -1.22 -0.77 -19.26
N LEU A 28 -1.83 0.26 -18.66
CA LEU A 28 -2.93 1.00 -19.28
C LEU A 28 -2.51 1.70 -20.58
N SER A 29 -1.33 2.32 -20.59
CA SER A 29 -0.73 2.92 -21.80
C SER A 29 -0.54 1.86 -22.90
N LYS A 30 0.05 0.71 -22.58
CA LYS A 30 0.27 -0.39 -23.54
C LYS A 30 -1.05 -0.98 -24.06
N ILE A 31 -2.04 -1.17 -23.19
CA ILE A 31 -3.36 -1.66 -23.57
C ILE A 31 -4.05 -0.68 -24.53
N PHE A 32 -3.98 0.63 -24.25
CA PHE A 32 -4.56 1.65 -25.11
C PHE A 32 -3.91 1.66 -26.51
N LYS A 33 -2.58 1.65 -26.58
CA LYS A 33 -1.84 1.56 -27.85
C LYS A 33 -2.17 0.29 -28.63
N LEU A 34 -2.28 -0.85 -27.92
CA LEU A 34 -2.66 -2.12 -28.53
C LEU A 34 -4.07 -2.05 -29.11
N SER A 35 -5.03 -1.52 -28.34
CA SER A 35 -6.43 -1.36 -28.76
C SER A 35 -6.54 -0.61 -30.09
N SER A 36 -5.82 0.51 -30.22
CA SER A 36 -5.77 1.28 -31.48
C SER A 36 -5.08 0.52 -32.61
N LYS A 37 -3.95 -0.16 -32.32
CA LYS A 37 -3.17 -0.89 -33.33
C LYS A 37 -3.95 -2.03 -33.98
N VAL A 38 -4.77 -2.75 -33.20
CA VAL A 38 -5.52 -3.92 -33.70
C VAL A 38 -6.99 -3.63 -34.00
N GLY A 39 -7.47 -2.40 -33.79
CA GLY A 39 -8.88 -2.03 -33.99
C GLY A 39 -9.85 -2.77 -33.06
N LEU A 40 -9.39 -3.27 -31.91
CA LEU A 40 -10.19 -4.03 -30.95
C LEU A 40 -10.34 -3.23 -29.65
N GLU A 41 -11.57 -2.97 -29.22
CA GLU A 41 -11.82 -2.33 -27.93
C GLU A 41 -11.37 -3.22 -26.76
N ILE A 42 -10.57 -2.65 -25.86
CA ILE A 42 -10.13 -3.31 -24.63
C ILE A 42 -10.64 -2.51 -23.42
N PHE A 43 -11.28 -3.19 -22.47
CA PHE A 43 -11.88 -2.58 -21.28
C PHE A 43 -11.15 -3.04 -19.99
N PRO A 44 -10.15 -2.28 -19.50
CA PRO A 44 -9.39 -2.64 -18.31
C PRO A 44 -10.24 -2.61 -17.04
N ILE A 45 -10.01 -3.59 -16.18
CA ILE A 45 -10.59 -3.71 -14.84
C ILE A 45 -9.45 -3.53 -13.84
N ILE A 46 -9.63 -2.74 -12.79
CA ILE A 46 -8.64 -2.61 -11.71
C ILE A 46 -9.16 -3.16 -10.39
N GLY A 47 -8.36 -4.03 -9.78
CA GLY A 47 -8.58 -4.56 -8.44
C GLY A 47 -7.96 -3.67 -7.37
N ALA A 48 -8.72 -2.69 -6.86
CA ALA A 48 -8.27 -1.68 -5.90
C ALA A 48 -8.96 -1.79 -4.53
N GLY A 49 -8.17 -1.64 -3.46
CA GLY A 49 -8.63 -1.53 -2.07
C GLY A 49 -8.69 -0.09 -1.58
N SER A 50 -9.18 0.09 -0.34
CA SER A 50 -9.44 1.43 0.22
C SER A 50 -8.20 2.10 0.82
N LEU A 51 -7.21 1.35 1.30
CA LEU A 51 -5.93 1.92 1.75
C LEU A 51 -5.01 2.22 0.55
N PRO A 52 -4.15 3.25 0.63
CA PRO A 52 -3.34 3.68 -0.52
C PRO A 52 -2.45 2.58 -1.10
N PHE A 53 -1.82 1.77 -0.25
CA PHE A 53 -1.00 0.63 -0.65
C PHE A 53 -1.70 -0.30 -1.64
N ARG A 54 -3.03 -0.38 -1.56
CA ARG A 54 -3.84 -1.28 -2.40
C ARG A 54 -4.73 -0.55 -3.39
N GLY A 55 -4.64 0.77 -3.51
CA GLY A 55 -5.30 1.54 -4.57
C GLY A 55 -6.01 2.82 -4.12
N HIS A 56 -6.20 3.07 -2.82
CA HIS A 56 -6.82 4.29 -2.28
C HIS A 56 -8.25 4.60 -2.77
N LEU A 57 -9.07 3.57 -3.05
CA LEU A 57 -10.46 3.76 -3.47
C LEU A 57 -11.36 4.02 -2.25
N THR A 58 -11.66 5.29 -2.01
CA THR A 58 -12.53 5.75 -0.91
C THR A 58 -13.48 6.85 -1.40
N PRO A 59 -14.59 7.12 -0.69
CA PRO A 59 -15.48 8.23 -1.02
C PRO A 59 -14.78 9.59 -1.05
N GLN A 60 -13.82 9.81 -0.15
CA GLN A 60 -13.07 11.06 -0.02
C GLN A 60 -12.00 11.23 -1.11
N ASN A 61 -11.54 10.14 -1.72
CA ASN A 61 -10.45 10.15 -2.70
C ASN A 61 -10.92 9.80 -4.11
N ILE A 62 -12.23 9.73 -4.36
CA ILE A 62 -12.77 9.16 -5.59
C ILE A 62 -12.35 9.89 -6.86
N ILE A 63 -12.32 11.22 -6.84
CA ILE A 63 -11.90 12.03 -7.99
C ILE A 63 -10.43 11.77 -8.32
N ASN A 64 -9.58 11.80 -7.31
CA ASN A 64 -8.15 11.53 -7.45
C ASN A 64 -7.90 10.12 -7.99
N PHE A 65 -8.64 9.11 -7.49
CA PHE A 65 -8.59 7.73 -7.96
C PHE A 65 -8.99 7.59 -9.43
N ILE A 66 -9.85 8.45 -9.96
CA ILE A 66 -10.29 8.38 -11.34
C ILE A 66 -9.24 8.99 -12.28
N GLU A 67 -8.59 10.09 -11.87
CA GLU A 67 -7.49 10.69 -12.64
C GLU A 67 -6.24 9.79 -12.66
N GLU A 68 -5.81 9.34 -11.48
CA GLU A 68 -4.76 8.34 -11.34
C GLU A 68 -5.34 7.00 -11.73
N TYR A 69 -5.14 6.38 -12.88
CA TYR A 69 -5.87 5.17 -13.36
C TYR A 69 -6.96 5.52 -14.38
N ALA A 70 -6.96 6.76 -14.89
CA ALA A 70 -7.59 7.11 -16.15
C ALA A 70 -7.29 6.04 -17.22
N GLY A 71 -8.31 5.61 -17.97
CA GLY A 71 -8.26 4.47 -18.89
C GLY A 71 -8.83 3.16 -18.35
N VAL A 72 -9.02 3.05 -17.03
CA VAL A 72 -9.81 1.94 -16.45
C VAL A 72 -11.29 2.10 -16.81
N ARG A 73 -11.98 0.97 -16.98
CA ARG A 73 -13.42 0.91 -17.31
C ARG A 73 -14.25 0.22 -16.24
N THR A 74 -13.61 -0.49 -15.31
CA THR A 74 -14.30 -1.16 -14.20
C THR A 74 -13.39 -1.24 -12.99
N VAL A 75 -13.95 -1.03 -11.80
CA VAL A 75 -13.20 -1.04 -10.54
C VAL A 75 -13.86 -2.02 -9.57
N THR A 76 -13.07 -2.75 -8.80
CA THR A 76 -13.61 -3.64 -7.78
C THR A 76 -14.15 -2.86 -6.58
N ILE A 77 -15.39 -3.13 -6.17
CA ILE A 77 -15.96 -2.62 -4.92
C ILE A 77 -15.70 -3.62 -3.78
N GLN A 78 -14.65 -3.37 -3.00
CA GLN A 78 -14.20 -4.27 -1.93
C GLN A 78 -15.02 -4.13 -0.63
N SER A 79 -14.81 -5.05 0.32
CA SER A 79 -15.56 -5.05 1.59
C SER A 79 -15.43 -3.76 2.37
N ALA A 80 -14.24 -3.17 2.44
CA ALA A 80 -14.02 -1.95 3.21
C ALA A 80 -14.97 -0.84 2.76
N LEU A 81 -14.97 -0.53 1.46
CA LEU A 81 -15.88 0.44 0.86
C LEU A 81 -17.38 0.14 1.10
N LYS A 82 -17.76 -1.13 1.30
CA LYS A 82 -19.17 -1.52 1.52
C LYS A 82 -19.62 -1.49 2.96
N TYR A 83 -18.72 -1.76 3.91
CA TYR A 83 -19.08 -2.06 5.30
C TYR A 83 -18.40 -1.14 6.31
N ASP A 84 -17.27 -0.52 5.96
CA ASP A 84 -16.53 0.40 6.82
C ASP A 84 -16.79 1.88 6.46
N PHE A 85 -17.65 2.13 5.45
CA PHE A 85 -18.17 3.45 5.08
C PHE A 85 -19.70 3.44 5.07
N SER A 86 -20.34 4.60 5.18
CA SER A 86 -21.80 4.70 5.17
C SER A 86 -22.36 4.34 3.79
N LYS A 87 -23.55 3.72 3.78
CA LYS A 87 -24.24 3.29 2.56
C LYS A 87 -24.39 4.43 1.55
N GLU A 88 -24.74 5.62 2.03
CA GLU A 88 -24.95 6.82 1.23
C GLU A 88 -23.67 7.21 0.49
N LYS A 89 -22.54 7.26 1.20
CA LYS A 89 -21.23 7.58 0.62
C LYS A 89 -20.79 6.52 -0.38
N THR A 90 -21.05 5.24 -0.12
CA THR A 90 -20.73 4.14 -1.03
C THR A 90 -21.54 4.24 -2.33
N VAL A 91 -22.85 4.50 -2.24
CA VAL A 91 -23.71 4.67 -3.43
C VAL A 91 -23.27 5.89 -4.25
N GLN A 92 -22.99 7.03 -3.60
CA GLN A 92 -22.45 8.21 -4.27
C GLN A 92 -21.13 7.91 -4.99
N THR A 93 -20.22 7.17 -4.34
CA THR A 93 -18.95 6.75 -4.94
C THR A 93 -19.17 5.92 -6.21
N ILE A 94 -20.10 4.96 -6.18
CA ILE A 94 -20.44 4.11 -7.33
C ILE A 94 -21.04 4.95 -8.48
N ASN A 95 -21.92 5.90 -8.16
CA ASN A 95 -22.51 6.78 -9.17
C ASN A 95 -21.46 7.63 -9.88
N ILE A 96 -20.49 8.17 -9.13
CA ILE A 96 -19.35 8.92 -9.70
C ILE A 96 -18.51 8.01 -10.59
N LEU A 97 -18.17 6.80 -10.15
CA LEU A 97 -17.39 5.84 -10.96
C LEU A 97 -18.08 5.52 -12.28
N ASN A 98 -19.38 5.20 -12.25
CA ASN A 98 -20.15 4.87 -13.44
C ASN A 98 -20.21 6.02 -14.44
N ARG A 99 -20.29 7.26 -13.93
CA ARG A 99 -20.35 8.46 -14.77
C ARG A 99 -19.00 8.85 -15.37
N GLU A 100 -17.93 8.77 -14.59
CA GLU A 100 -16.64 9.37 -14.97
C GLU A 100 -15.67 8.37 -15.62
N LEU A 101 -15.62 7.10 -15.20
CA LEU A 101 -14.64 6.13 -15.73
C LEU A 101 -14.67 6.00 -17.27
N PRO A 102 -15.85 5.95 -17.93
CA PRO A 102 -15.89 5.85 -19.40
C PRO A 102 -15.28 7.04 -20.13
N ARG A 103 -15.20 8.21 -19.47
CA ARG A 103 -14.76 9.49 -20.05
C ARG A 103 -13.26 9.74 -19.94
N LYS A 104 -12.54 8.86 -19.24
CA LYS A 104 -11.11 9.04 -18.97
C LYS A 104 -10.25 8.18 -19.89
N SER A 105 -9.22 8.80 -20.45
CA SER A 105 -8.22 8.14 -21.28
C SER A 105 -6.90 8.03 -20.54
N PRO A 106 -6.14 6.94 -20.72
CA PRO A 106 -4.87 6.77 -20.03
C PRO A 106 -3.83 7.76 -20.54
N ILE A 107 -2.89 8.11 -19.68
CA ILE A 107 -1.69 8.85 -20.06
C ILE A 107 -0.83 7.90 -20.92
N SER A 108 -0.53 8.32 -22.14
CA SER A 108 0.38 7.57 -23.02
C SER A 108 1.81 7.73 -22.54
N VAL A 109 2.51 6.60 -22.41
CA VAL A 109 3.96 6.53 -22.11
C VAL A 109 4.68 6.27 -23.43
N ASP A 110 5.54 7.18 -23.88
CA ASP A 110 6.30 6.99 -25.13
C ASP A 110 7.46 5.97 -24.99
N GLU A 111 8.13 5.65 -26.10
CA GLU A 111 9.21 4.66 -26.11
C GLU A 111 10.48 5.11 -25.39
N LYS A 112 10.76 6.43 -25.36
CA LYS A 112 11.92 6.99 -24.64
C LYS A 112 11.66 6.95 -23.14
N GLU A 113 10.45 7.28 -22.72
CA GLU A 113 9.98 7.24 -21.33
C GLU A 113 9.83 5.82 -20.79
N GLU A 114 9.58 4.82 -21.65
CA GLU A 114 9.47 3.42 -21.23
C GLU A 114 10.75 2.93 -20.52
N ARG A 115 11.94 3.35 -20.99
CA ARG A 115 13.21 3.00 -20.34
C ARG A 115 13.30 3.61 -18.94
N LEU A 116 12.89 4.87 -18.79
CA LEU A 116 12.86 5.57 -17.51
C LEU A 116 11.84 4.92 -16.55
N PHE A 117 10.66 4.54 -17.03
CA PHE A 117 9.66 3.79 -16.26
C PHE A 117 10.22 2.51 -15.68
N LYS A 118 10.87 1.70 -16.53
CA LYS A 118 11.47 0.42 -16.10
C LYS A 118 12.59 0.66 -15.08
N ASN A 119 13.38 1.72 -15.25
CA ASN A 119 14.41 2.09 -14.29
C ASN A 119 13.82 2.49 -12.93
N LEU A 120 12.84 3.39 -12.91
CA LEU A 120 12.13 3.80 -11.70
C LEU A 120 11.51 2.61 -10.95
N ILE A 121 10.82 1.72 -11.67
CA ILE A 121 10.24 0.50 -11.08
C ILE A 121 11.33 -0.34 -10.41
N ARG A 122 12.52 -0.48 -11.03
CA ARG A 122 13.63 -1.24 -10.44
C ARG A 122 14.18 -0.57 -9.18
N ILE A 123 14.36 0.74 -9.20
CA ILE A 123 14.84 1.53 -8.05
C ILE A 123 13.88 1.36 -6.86
N PHE A 124 12.59 1.62 -7.08
CA PHE A 124 11.56 1.51 -6.05
C PHE A 124 11.39 0.09 -5.53
N ALA A 125 11.33 -0.91 -6.44
CA ALA A 125 11.19 -2.30 -6.03
C ALA A 125 12.38 -2.77 -5.19
N SER A 126 13.61 -2.40 -5.58
CA SER A 126 14.81 -2.76 -4.83
C SER A 126 14.79 -2.18 -3.40
N ALA A 127 14.51 -0.89 -3.27
CA ALA A 127 14.45 -0.21 -1.97
C ALA A 127 13.33 -0.75 -1.07
N TYR A 128 12.18 -1.10 -1.64
CA TYR A 128 11.09 -1.73 -0.90
C TYR A 128 11.45 -3.15 -0.45
N GLN A 129 11.94 -3.98 -1.38
CA GLN A 129 12.20 -5.40 -1.13
C GLN A 129 13.32 -5.61 -0.10
N SER A 130 14.33 -4.74 -0.06
CA SER A 130 15.40 -4.81 0.94
C SER A 130 14.84 -4.69 2.37
N LYS A 131 13.99 -3.69 2.62
CA LYS A 131 13.35 -3.47 3.93
C LYS A 131 12.36 -4.58 4.28
N ILE A 132 11.50 -4.97 3.34
CA ILE A 132 10.50 -6.03 3.58
C ILE A 132 11.16 -7.38 3.85
N LYS A 133 12.29 -7.68 3.21
CA LYS A 133 13.05 -8.90 3.50
C LYS A 133 13.46 -8.98 4.96
N MET A 134 13.97 -7.88 5.52
CA MET A 134 14.38 -7.81 6.93
C MET A 134 13.18 -7.87 7.89
N LEU A 135 12.07 -7.20 7.56
CA LEU A 135 10.86 -7.20 8.39
C LEU A 135 9.98 -8.46 8.23
N SER A 136 10.32 -9.37 7.31
CA SER A 136 9.42 -10.47 6.92
C SER A 136 9.02 -11.39 8.06
N GLY A 137 9.89 -11.61 9.05
CA GLY A 137 9.61 -12.42 10.24
C GLY A 137 8.48 -11.83 11.07
N ILE A 138 8.66 -10.59 11.54
CA ILE A 138 7.65 -9.90 12.36
C ILE A 138 6.34 -9.64 11.58
N ILE A 139 6.42 -9.35 10.28
CA ILE A 139 5.22 -9.18 9.43
C ILE A 139 4.41 -10.48 9.38
N ASN A 140 5.06 -11.63 9.15
CA ASN A 140 4.36 -12.92 9.14
C ASN A 140 3.78 -13.28 10.51
N TYR A 141 4.51 -12.97 11.58
CA TYR A 141 4.05 -13.20 12.94
C TYR A 141 2.80 -12.39 13.25
N ILE A 142 2.82 -11.06 13.04
CA ILE A 142 1.66 -10.19 13.28
C ILE A 142 0.49 -10.56 12.36
N ALA A 143 0.78 -10.91 11.10
CA ALA A 143 -0.25 -11.31 10.14
C ALA A 143 -1.03 -12.56 10.57
N SER A 144 -0.46 -13.42 11.43
CA SER A 144 -1.14 -14.59 11.97
C SER A 144 -2.29 -14.24 12.92
N PHE A 145 -2.24 -13.07 13.56
CA PHE A 145 -3.31 -12.54 14.43
C PHE A 145 -4.40 -11.78 13.65
N VAL A 146 -4.25 -11.60 12.34
CA VAL A 146 -5.23 -10.88 11.53
C VAL A 146 -6.44 -11.80 11.26
N PRO A 147 -7.66 -11.43 11.69
CA PRO A 147 -8.81 -12.33 11.59
C PRO A 147 -9.25 -12.57 10.14
N ALA A 148 -9.52 -13.83 9.82
CA ALA A 148 -10.08 -14.22 8.52
C ALA A 148 -11.58 -13.85 8.44
N ARG A 149 -11.92 -12.77 7.74
CA ARG A 149 -13.33 -12.35 7.56
C ARG A 149 -14.11 -13.11 6.48
N ARG A 150 -13.46 -14.02 5.75
CA ARG A 150 -14.11 -14.89 4.76
C ARG A 150 -13.35 -16.23 4.68
N ALA A 151 -14.08 -17.34 4.62
CA ALA A 151 -13.50 -18.61 4.18
C ALA A 151 -12.97 -18.45 2.75
N ARG A 152 -11.72 -18.83 2.50
CA ARG A 152 -11.11 -18.70 1.16
C ARG A 152 -10.31 -19.94 0.82
N LYS A 153 -10.59 -20.52 -0.34
CA LYS A 153 -9.71 -21.51 -0.98
C LYS A 153 -8.35 -20.86 -1.25
N LEU A 154 -7.27 -21.61 -1.04
CA LEU A 154 -5.94 -21.17 -1.43
C LEU A 154 -5.86 -21.17 -2.96
N HIS A 155 -5.52 -20.02 -3.56
CA HIS A 155 -5.04 -19.98 -4.94
C HIS A 155 -3.60 -20.53 -4.95
N ILE A 156 -3.48 -21.85 -4.95
CA ILE A 156 -2.24 -22.62 -5.15
C ILE A 156 -2.29 -23.15 -6.59
N GLY A 157 -1.33 -22.77 -7.43
CA GLY A 157 -1.27 -23.19 -8.84
C GLY A 157 -0.55 -22.19 -9.75
N LEU A 158 -0.44 -22.54 -11.04
CA LEU A 158 0.31 -21.82 -12.09
C LEU A 158 -0.12 -20.35 -12.28
N PHE A 159 -1.36 -20.03 -11.93
CA PHE A 159 -1.98 -18.69 -12.08
C PHE A 159 -2.11 -17.92 -10.75
N GLY A 160 -1.55 -18.44 -9.65
CA GLY A 160 -1.47 -17.71 -8.39
C GLY A 160 -0.34 -16.68 -8.43
N TYR A 161 -0.59 -15.43 -8.02
CA TYR A 161 0.49 -14.46 -7.82
C TYR A 161 1.50 -15.03 -6.84
N SER A 162 2.77 -15.12 -7.26
CA SER A 162 3.83 -15.56 -6.36
C SER A 162 3.96 -14.52 -5.25
N ARG A 163 3.84 -14.98 -4.00
CA ARG A 163 4.10 -14.17 -2.79
C ARG A 163 5.52 -14.40 -2.28
N LYS A 164 6.42 -14.68 -3.22
CA LYS A 164 7.81 -15.02 -2.95
C LYS A 164 8.68 -13.83 -3.33
N ILE A 165 9.29 -13.20 -2.34
CA ILE A 165 10.36 -12.22 -2.57
C ILE A 165 11.66 -12.97 -2.29
N GLY A 166 12.32 -13.42 -3.36
CA GLY A 166 13.43 -14.37 -3.26
C GLY A 166 12.99 -15.68 -2.58
N ARG A 167 13.58 -15.98 -1.42
CA ARG A 167 13.26 -17.18 -0.62
C ARG A 167 12.15 -16.97 0.42
N ILE A 168 11.71 -15.72 0.63
CA ILE A 168 10.75 -15.37 1.68
C ILE A 168 9.32 -15.49 1.17
N LYS A 169 8.45 -16.11 1.96
CA LYS A 169 7.01 -16.19 1.70
C LYS A 169 6.29 -15.13 2.53
N LEU A 170 5.63 -14.20 1.87
CA LEU A 170 4.83 -13.16 2.52
C LEU A 170 3.38 -13.61 2.74
N PRO A 171 2.67 -12.99 3.70
CA PRO A 171 1.24 -13.18 3.83
C PRO A 171 0.52 -12.59 2.60
N ARG A 172 -0.80 -12.81 2.49
CA ARG A 172 -1.58 -12.15 1.44
C ARG A 172 -1.62 -10.64 1.69
N ALA A 173 -1.91 -9.85 0.65
CA ALA A 173 -1.88 -8.40 0.72
C ALA A 173 -2.72 -7.80 1.88
N ILE A 174 -3.89 -8.36 2.20
CA ILE A 174 -4.72 -7.86 3.31
C ILE A 174 -4.03 -8.06 4.68
N PRO A 175 -3.69 -9.29 5.12
CA PRO A 175 -2.94 -9.46 6.37
C PRO A 175 -1.58 -8.77 6.38
N PHE A 176 -0.90 -8.67 5.24
CA PHE A 176 0.35 -7.92 5.11
C PHE A 176 0.16 -6.44 5.46
N THR A 177 -0.79 -5.77 4.81
CA THR A 177 -1.09 -4.36 5.06
C THR A 177 -1.61 -4.18 6.48
N ALA A 178 -2.46 -5.08 6.97
CA ALA A 178 -2.97 -5.04 8.33
C ALA A 178 -1.85 -5.14 9.37
N ALA A 179 -0.91 -6.07 9.20
CA ALA A 179 0.21 -6.27 10.10
C ALA A 179 1.09 -5.02 10.20
N LEU A 180 1.47 -4.46 9.06
CA LEU A 180 2.32 -3.27 8.99
C LEU A 180 1.64 -2.02 9.58
N TYR A 181 0.37 -1.75 9.22
CA TYR A 181 -0.39 -0.69 9.88
C TYR A 181 -0.53 -0.92 11.40
N SER A 182 -0.64 -2.17 11.85
CA SER A 182 -0.80 -2.50 13.28
C SER A 182 0.51 -2.42 14.07
N LEU A 183 1.65 -2.60 13.42
CA LEU A 183 2.97 -2.27 13.97
C LEU A 183 3.18 -0.75 14.09
N GLY A 184 2.34 0.04 13.41
CA GLY A 184 2.50 1.49 13.28
C GLY A 184 3.41 1.89 12.13
N LEU A 185 3.62 1.00 11.16
CA LEU A 185 4.48 1.18 9.98
C LEU A 185 3.68 1.02 8.69
N PRO A 186 2.92 2.03 8.25
CA PRO A 186 2.19 1.95 6.98
C PRO A 186 3.09 1.49 5.82
N PRO A 187 2.72 0.42 5.06
CA PRO A 187 3.55 -0.14 4.00
C PRO A 187 3.82 0.82 2.84
N GLU A 188 3.03 1.89 2.69
CA GLU A 188 3.25 2.99 1.75
C GLU A 188 4.58 3.72 1.98
N LEU A 189 5.04 3.75 3.24
CA LEU A 189 6.28 4.41 3.62
C LEU A 189 7.51 3.50 3.45
N MET A 190 7.30 2.23 3.11
CA MET A 190 8.39 1.29 2.88
C MET A 190 9.05 1.59 1.53
N GLY A 191 10.33 1.96 1.57
CA GLY A 191 11.09 2.31 0.37
C GLY A 191 11.06 3.80 0.00
N VAL A 192 10.62 4.70 0.90
CA VAL A 192 10.75 6.16 0.69
C VAL A 192 12.20 6.62 0.48
N ARG A 193 13.18 5.85 0.97
CA ARG A 193 14.60 6.03 0.63
C ARG A 193 14.88 6.14 -0.87
N ALA A 194 14.11 5.43 -1.70
CA ALA A 194 14.24 5.55 -3.15
C ALA A 194 13.84 6.93 -3.66
N LEU A 195 12.83 7.58 -3.07
CA LEU A 195 12.44 8.95 -3.44
C LEU A 195 13.53 9.96 -3.10
N ILE A 196 14.19 9.79 -1.95
CA ILE A 196 15.30 10.65 -1.50
C ILE A 196 16.47 10.61 -2.51
N ASN A 197 16.73 9.44 -3.07
CA ASN A 197 17.87 9.21 -3.95
C ASN A 197 17.56 9.39 -5.44
N LEU A 198 16.36 9.85 -5.83
CA LEU A 198 16.04 10.08 -7.23
C LEU A 198 16.83 11.26 -7.80
N LYS A 199 17.31 11.10 -9.03
CA LYS A 199 17.84 12.21 -9.81
C LYS A 199 16.71 13.13 -10.27
N GLU A 200 17.02 14.37 -10.62
CA GLU A 200 16.03 15.38 -11.02
C GLU A 200 15.10 14.91 -12.16
N ASN A 201 15.66 14.28 -13.20
CA ASN A 201 14.88 13.73 -14.31
C ASN A 201 13.98 12.54 -13.91
N GLU A 202 14.45 11.71 -12.99
CA GLU A 202 13.69 10.60 -12.41
C GLU A 202 12.54 11.11 -11.55
N TRP A 203 12.79 12.15 -10.75
CA TRP A 203 11.79 12.83 -9.94
C TRP A 203 10.68 13.42 -10.83
N LYS A 204 11.04 14.24 -11.81
CA LYS A 204 10.08 14.84 -12.75
C LYS A 204 9.22 13.78 -13.44
N THR A 205 9.84 12.67 -13.86
CA THR A 205 9.12 11.54 -14.46
C THR A 205 8.15 10.92 -13.46
N PHE A 206 8.60 10.63 -12.24
CA PHE A 206 7.74 10.06 -11.20
C PHE A 206 6.52 10.94 -10.90
N GLU A 207 6.69 12.26 -10.75
CA GLU A 207 5.56 13.18 -10.50
C GLU A 207 4.56 13.23 -11.65
N ASN A 208 5.06 13.21 -12.89
CA ASN A 208 4.20 13.22 -14.07
C ASN A 208 3.29 11.99 -14.15
N TYR A 209 3.74 10.84 -13.62
CA TYR A 209 3.05 9.57 -13.80
C TYR A 209 2.29 9.08 -12.56
N TYR A 210 2.79 9.37 -11.36
CA TYR A 210 2.10 9.09 -10.11
C TYR A 210 1.48 10.37 -9.54
N LEU A 211 0.32 10.75 -10.08
CA LEU A 211 -0.34 12.03 -9.81
C LEU A 211 -0.66 12.28 -8.32
N ASN A 212 -1.00 11.23 -7.58
CA ASN A 212 -1.46 11.28 -6.20
C ASN A 212 -0.42 10.84 -5.18
N TRP A 213 0.86 10.72 -5.56
CA TRP A 213 1.92 10.24 -4.66
C TRP A 213 1.89 10.98 -3.30
N LYS A 214 1.74 12.31 -3.35
CA LYS A 214 1.73 13.17 -2.15
C LYS A 214 0.50 12.93 -1.29
N LYS A 215 -0.67 12.69 -1.90
CA LYS A 215 -1.92 12.40 -1.17
C LYS A 215 -1.90 11.02 -0.53
N ASP A 216 -1.39 10.02 -1.24
CA ASP A 216 -1.28 8.65 -0.75
C ASP A 216 -0.33 8.57 0.44
N LEU A 217 0.87 9.17 0.31
CA LEU A 217 1.83 9.23 1.41
C LEU A 217 1.32 10.09 2.55
N ALA A 218 0.73 11.26 2.29
CA ALA A 218 0.19 12.11 3.35
C ALA A 218 -0.97 11.46 4.13
N PHE A 219 -1.77 10.60 3.50
CA PHE A 219 -2.76 9.78 4.19
C PHE A 219 -2.06 8.72 5.05
N ALA A 220 -1.14 7.94 4.48
CA ALA A 220 -0.46 6.87 5.20
C ALA A 220 0.34 7.40 6.40
N SER A 221 1.06 8.51 6.24
CA SER A 221 1.85 9.17 7.29
C SER A 221 1.06 9.49 8.55
N GLN A 222 -0.26 9.71 8.45
CA GLN A 222 -1.13 9.99 9.59
C GLN A 222 -1.25 8.80 10.56
N PHE A 223 -0.99 7.59 10.07
CA PHE A 223 -1.09 6.33 10.80
C PHE A 223 0.27 5.76 11.21
N LEU A 224 1.36 6.45 10.90
CA LEU A 224 2.69 6.13 11.40
C LEU A 224 2.73 6.34 12.92
N ASN A 225 3.30 5.37 13.63
CA ASN A 225 3.55 5.46 15.06
C ASN A 225 5.07 5.46 15.31
N MET A 226 5.66 6.65 15.38
CA MET A 226 7.09 6.80 15.68
C MET A 226 7.45 6.30 17.08
N GLU A 227 6.53 6.40 18.05
CA GLU A 227 6.77 5.92 19.41
C GLU A 227 7.02 4.40 19.41
N ASN A 228 6.23 3.64 18.66
CA ASN A 228 6.46 2.19 18.50
C ASN A 228 7.84 1.87 17.92
N LEU A 229 8.33 2.66 16.97
CA LEU A 229 9.66 2.46 16.38
C LEU A 229 10.77 2.71 17.40
N ASN A 230 10.64 3.78 18.18
CA ASN A 230 11.57 4.09 19.24
C ASN A 230 11.54 2.99 20.32
N CYS A 231 10.36 2.53 20.73
CA CYS A 231 10.23 1.41 21.67
C CYS A 231 10.92 0.14 21.15
N LEU A 232 10.75 -0.23 19.87
CA LEU A 232 11.44 -1.38 19.29
C LEU A 232 12.98 -1.26 19.33
N LEU A 233 13.53 -0.05 19.40
CA LEU A 233 14.98 0.17 19.49
C LEU A 233 15.51 0.11 20.93
N SER A 234 14.81 0.72 21.88
CA SER A 234 15.35 1.03 23.21
C SER A 234 14.61 0.40 24.38
N ASP A 235 13.40 -0.11 24.18
CA ASP A 235 12.59 -0.66 25.27
C ASP A 235 13.06 -2.06 25.67
N GLN A 236 13.30 -2.27 26.97
CA GLN A 236 13.73 -3.55 27.51
C GLN A 236 12.62 -4.60 27.43
N GLU A 237 11.36 -4.19 27.58
CA GLU A 237 10.21 -5.12 27.51
C GLU A 237 10.02 -5.69 26.08
N LEU A 238 10.57 -5.01 25.07
CA LEU A 238 10.53 -5.46 23.68
C LEU A 238 11.84 -6.10 23.20
N GLU A 239 12.85 -6.22 24.06
CA GLU A 239 14.17 -6.65 23.64
C GLU A 239 14.16 -8.08 23.07
N GLU A 240 13.37 -8.98 23.66
CA GLU A 240 13.22 -10.36 23.17
C GLU A 240 12.66 -10.41 21.75
N ILE A 241 11.57 -9.66 21.48
CA ILE A 241 10.94 -9.57 20.15
C ILE A 241 11.92 -8.98 19.15
N THR A 242 12.57 -7.87 19.52
CA THR A 242 13.50 -7.15 18.65
C THR A 242 14.72 -8.02 18.31
N LYS A 243 15.28 -8.76 19.27
CA LYS A 243 16.39 -9.70 19.04
C LYS A 243 15.94 -10.89 18.18
N HIS A 244 14.79 -11.49 18.51
CA HIS A 244 14.26 -12.66 17.81
C HIS A 244 14.07 -12.39 16.30
N PHE A 245 13.56 -11.21 15.94
CA PHE A 245 13.33 -10.84 14.55
C PHE A 245 14.46 -9.99 13.94
N GLY A 246 15.53 -9.68 14.68
CA GLY A 246 16.67 -8.90 14.18
C GLY A 246 16.33 -7.47 13.75
N LEU A 247 15.47 -6.77 14.51
CA LEU A 247 14.84 -5.53 14.04
C LEU A 247 15.68 -4.25 14.25
N LYS A 248 16.63 -4.23 15.20
CA LYS A 248 17.30 -2.99 15.63
C LYS A 248 17.86 -2.17 14.47
N GLU A 249 18.64 -2.81 13.59
CA GLU A 249 19.29 -2.09 12.49
C GLU A 249 18.26 -1.58 11.47
N THR A 250 17.33 -2.44 11.04
CA THR A 250 16.30 -2.06 10.08
C THR A 250 15.42 -0.93 10.57
N ILE A 251 15.03 -0.94 11.85
CA ILE A 251 14.19 0.10 12.44
C ILE A 251 14.97 1.41 12.53
N ARG A 252 16.26 1.38 12.91
CA ARG A 252 17.12 2.57 12.92
C ARG A 252 17.21 3.19 11.53
N GLU A 253 17.53 2.39 10.51
CA GLU A 253 17.58 2.87 9.13
C GLU A 253 16.23 3.42 8.67
N LEU A 254 15.11 2.78 9.04
CA LEU A 254 13.77 3.25 8.68
C LEU A 254 13.43 4.60 9.32
N ILE A 255 13.81 4.83 10.58
CA ILE A 255 13.62 6.13 11.24
C ILE A 255 14.39 7.22 10.47
N THR A 256 15.66 6.97 10.14
CA THR A 256 16.47 7.91 9.35
C THR A 256 15.86 8.15 7.95
N ASP A 257 15.42 7.09 7.26
CA ASP A 257 14.73 7.19 5.97
C ASP A 257 13.47 8.07 6.06
N LEU A 258 12.72 7.96 7.17
CA LEU A 258 11.48 8.70 7.41
C LEU A 258 11.73 10.17 7.72
N GLU A 259 12.73 10.48 8.56
CA GLU A 259 13.11 11.86 8.91
C GLU A 259 13.62 12.62 7.69
N GLU A 260 14.50 12.01 6.89
CA GLU A 260 14.97 12.60 5.64
C GLU A 260 13.82 12.81 4.63
N PHE A 261 12.88 11.85 4.56
CA PHE A 261 11.71 11.95 3.71
C PHE A 261 10.77 13.09 4.13
N GLU A 262 10.55 13.29 5.43
CA GLU A 262 9.76 14.40 5.96
C GLU A 262 10.43 15.74 5.61
N SER A 263 11.74 15.85 5.80
CA SER A 263 12.52 17.04 5.45
C SER A 263 12.46 17.36 3.95
N LEU A 264 12.56 16.34 3.10
CA LEU A 264 12.54 16.52 1.64
C LEU A 264 11.17 16.94 1.10
N THR A 265 10.09 16.32 1.62
CA THR A 265 8.75 16.43 1.02
C THR A 265 7.81 17.40 1.73
N GLY A 266 8.14 17.76 2.98
CA GLY A 266 7.28 18.52 3.89
C GLY A 266 6.03 17.74 4.34
N ILE A 267 5.95 16.43 4.08
CA ILE A 267 4.82 15.62 4.52
C ILE A 267 4.99 15.29 6.00
N LYS A 268 4.19 15.96 6.85
CA LYS A 268 4.22 15.71 8.29
C LYS A 268 3.92 14.26 8.65
N LEU A 269 4.83 13.65 9.40
CA LEU A 269 4.75 12.28 9.89
C LEU A 269 4.02 12.18 11.24
N GLY A 270 3.21 11.13 11.40
CA GLY A 270 2.48 10.84 12.63
C GLY A 270 1.07 11.46 12.73
N PRO A 271 0.42 11.26 13.88
CA PRO A 271 -0.99 11.57 14.06
C PRO A 271 -1.28 13.08 14.07
N ARG A 272 -2.34 13.47 13.35
CA ARG A 272 -2.71 14.89 13.15
C ARG A 272 -3.96 15.34 13.91
N ASN A 273 -4.80 14.39 14.33
CA ASN A 273 -6.06 14.66 15.03
C ASN A 273 -6.38 13.52 16.01
N PHE A 274 -7.49 13.64 16.75
CA PHE A 274 -7.89 12.63 17.73
C PHE A 274 -8.10 11.22 17.13
N THR A 275 -8.64 11.14 15.91
CA THR A 275 -8.82 9.85 15.21
C THR A 275 -7.46 9.17 14.97
N HIS A 276 -6.46 9.91 14.49
CA HIS A 276 -5.13 9.36 14.26
C HIS A 276 -4.42 9.00 15.58
N ARG A 277 -4.62 9.80 16.65
CA ARG A 277 -4.12 9.47 17.99
C ARG A 277 -4.76 8.20 18.55
N LYS A 278 -6.05 7.96 18.31
CA LYS A 278 -6.70 6.69 18.66
C LYS A 278 -6.06 5.52 17.93
N HIS A 279 -5.77 5.65 16.63
CA HIS A 279 -5.04 4.61 15.89
C HIS A 279 -3.66 4.36 16.52
N ARG A 280 -2.87 5.41 16.77
CA ARG A 280 -1.57 5.31 17.45
C ARG A 280 -1.68 4.54 18.76
N ASN A 281 -2.64 4.88 19.62
CA ASN A 281 -2.82 4.18 20.90
C ASN A 281 -3.16 2.70 20.71
N PHE A 282 -4.00 2.36 19.73
CA PHE A 282 -4.28 0.94 19.43
C PHE A 282 -3.04 0.21 18.91
N THR A 283 -2.19 0.83 18.08
CA THR A 283 -0.96 0.19 17.61
C THR A 283 0.10 0.06 18.71
N SER A 284 0.14 0.98 19.67
CA SER A 284 0.97 0.81 20.88
C SER A 284 0.46 -0.35 21.73
N ASN A 285 -0.85 -0.47 21.91
CA ASN A 285 -1.43 -1.62 22.62
C ASN A 285 -1.17 -2.95 21.90
N VAL A 286 -1.14 -2.98 20.56
CA VAL A 286 -0.71 -4.18 19.81
C VAL A 286 0.70 -4.58 20.23
N LEU A 287 1.64 -3.63 20.30
CA LEU A 287 3.03 -3.89 20.63
C LEU A 287 3.21 -4.37 22.08
N ILE A 288 2.51 -3.74 23.02
CA ILE A 288 2.47 -4.13 24.43
C ILE A 288 1.90 -5.56 24.57
N SER A 289 0.73 -5.83 23.99
CA SER A 289 0.12 -7.16 24.07
C SER A 289 0.96 -8.24 23.38
N LEU A 290 1.77 -7.91 22.37
CA LEU A 290 2.74 -8.83 21.77
C LEU A 290 3.85 -9.18 22.77
N ALA A 291 4.39 -8.19 23.49
CA ALA A 291 5.41 -8.39 24.52
C ALA A 291 4.88 -9.24 25.69
N GLU A 292 3.63 -9.03 26.08
CA GLU A 292 2.96 -9.78 27.15
C GLU A 292 2.48 -11.17 26.72
N GLY A 293 2.60 -11.56 25.44
CA GLY A 293 2.09 -12.83 24.93
C GLY A 293 0.57 -12.96 24.94
N LYS A 294 -0.17 -11.84 24.88
CA LYS A 294 -1.64 -11.80 24.96
C LYS A 294 -2.30 -11.79 23.57
N ASP A 295 -2.25 -12.91 22.88
CA ASP A 295 -2.73 -13.09 21.49
C ASP A 295 -4.16 -12.57 21.21
N ARG A 296 -5.08 -12.77 22.18
CA ARG A 296 -6.47 -12.30 22.06
C ARG A 296 -6.54 -10.76 22.06
N GLU A 297 -5.70 -10.11 22.85
CA GLU A 297 -5.62 -8.65 22.90
C GLU A 297 -4.96 -8.10 21.64
N VAL A 298 -3.89 -8.75 21.14
CA VAL A 298 -3.27 -8.41 19.85
C VAL A 298 -4.32 -8.39 18.75
N THR A 299 -5.11 -9.47 18.62
CA THR A 299 -6.18 -9.57 17.63
C THR A 299 -7.23 -8.46 17.80
N LYS A 300 -7.66 -8.20 19.05
CA LYS A 300 -8.61 -7.14 19.37
C LYS A 300 -8.11 -5.77 18.92
N TYR A 301 -6.87 -5.39 19.27
CA TYR A 301 -6.33 -4.08 18.94
C TYR A 301 -6.03 -3.92 17.44
N ILE A 302 -5.65 -4.98 16.73
CA ILE A 302 -5.58 -4.99 15.26
C ILE A 302 -6.93 -4.62 14.64
N ILE A 303 -8.03 -5.19 15.16
CA ILE A 303 -9.39 -4.90 14.68
C ILE A 303 -9.78 -3.45 14.97
N GLU A 304 -9.53 -2.96 16.20
CA GLU A 304 -9.87 -1.59 16.57
C GLU A 304 -9.08 -0.56 15.75
N ALA A 305 -7.77 -0.78 15.55
CA ALA A 305 -6.97 0.04 14.65
C ALA A 305 -7.52 -0.01 13.20
N GLY A 306 -7.96 -1.18 12.74
CA GLY A 306 -8.59 -1.37 11.43
C GLY A 306 -9.87 -0.55 11.24
N LYS A 307 -10.72 -0.46 12.27
CA LYS A 307 -11.92 0.39 12.26
C LYS A 307 -11.55 1.86 12.12
N VAL A 308 -10.52 2.32 12.83
CA VAL A 308 -10.10 3.74 12.79
C VAL A 308 -9.63 4.17 11.40
N ARG A 309 -8.93 3.29 10.66
CA ARG A 309 -8.49 3.54 9.28
C ARG A 309 -9.48 3.07 8.20
N CYS A 310 -10.70 2.69 8.60
CA CYS A 310 -11.78 2.20 7.74
C CYS A 310 -11.39 1.04 6.81
N SER A 311 -10.44 0.21 7.21
CA SER A 311 -10.02 -1.00 6.49
C SER A 311 -9.07 -1.82 7.36
N LEU A 312 -9.27 -3.14 7.41
CA LEU A 312 -8.31 -4.01 8.09
C LEU A 312 -6.94 -3.96 7.40
N GLY A 313 -6.94 -4.01 6.07
CA GLY A 313 -5.78 -4.01 5.20
C GLY A 313 -6.24 -4.04 3.75
#